data_AF-A3U1Z0-F1
#
_entry.id   AF-A3U1Z0-F1
#
_cell.length_a   1.000
_cell.length_b   1.000
_cell.length_c   1.000
_cell.angle_alpha   90.00
_cell.angle_beta   90.00
_cell.angle_gamma   90.00
#
_symmetry.space_group_name_H-M   'P 1'
#
loop_
_entity.id
_entity.type
_entity.pdbx_description
1 polymer ?
#
loop_
_entity_poly.entity_id
_entity_poly.type
_entity_poly.pdbx_seq_one_letter_code
_entity_poly.pdbx_strand_id
1 'polypeptide(L)'
;MTDKDTDLPNLEAYFDAARRNPPELTEAALLRMTREAVAVQRVQPGPAAGAAAPRPRRLAQLFAALGGWPALAGLSTAGIAGLWMGVMPPVALQTLAIEIGVVGDVAEEDLYMVDPLPGYDLALDLGDGS
;
A
#
# COMPACT_ATOMS: atom_id res chain seq x y z
N MET A 1 2.15 16.13 -27.70
CA MET A 1 1.12 16.87 -26.96
C MET A 1 -0.19 16.12 -27.20
N THR A 2 -0.53 15.16 -26.34
CA THR A 2 -1.81 14.42 -26.46
C THR A 2 -2.81 15.18 -25.62
N ASP A 3 -3.75 15.85 -26.28
CA ASP A 3 -4.80 16.62 -25.63
C ASP A 3 -5.62 15.70 -24.73
N LYS A 4 -5.79 16.11 -23.46
CA LYS A 4 -6.62 15.41 -22.48
C LYS A 4 -8.01 16.03 -22.48
N ASP A 5 -8.70 15.97 -23.62
CA ASP A 5 -10.13 16.27 -23.70
C ASP A 5 -10.95 15.13 -23.08
N THR A 6 -10.72 14.83 -21.80
CA THR A 6 -11.53 13.86 -21.05
C THR A 6 -12.04 14.49 -19.76
N ASP A 7 -12.36 15.77 -19.81
CA ASP A 7 -13.15 16.41 -18.76
C ASP A 7 -14.63 16.17 -19.10
N LEU A 8 -15.09 14.92 -18.91
CA LEU A 8 -16.52 14.59 -18.96
C LEU A 8 -17.11 15.10 -17.64
N PRO A 9 -17.71 16.31 -17.59
CA PRO A 9 -17.80 17.08 -16.36
C PRO A 9 -18.86 16.57 -15.38
N ASN A 10 -19.39 15.36 -15.56
CA ASN A 10 -20.48 14.78 -14.78
C ASN A 10 -20.42 13.24 -14.69
N LEU A 11 -19.25 12.62 -14.88
CA LEU A 11 -19.11 11.17 -14.89
C LEU A 11 -19.63 10.53 -13.59
N GLU A 12 -19.36 11.17 -12.44
CA GLU A 12 -19.83 10.71 -11.14
C GLU A 12 -21.37 10.67 -11.06
N ALA A 13 -22.05 11.67 -11.62
CA ALA A 13 -23.52 11.69 -11.66
C ALA A 13 -24.09 10.53 -12.49
N TYR A 14 -23.42 10.14 -13.57
CA TYR A 14 -23.80 8.97 -14.37
C TYR A 14 -23.56 7.66 -13.61
N PHE A 15 -22.44 7.53 -12.89
CA PHE A 15 -22.18 6.35 -12.05
C PHE A 15 -23.16 6.24 -10.89
N ASP A 16 -23.53 7.35 -10.26
CA ASP A 16 -24.56 7.38 -9.23
C ASP A 16 -25.95 7.01 -9.75
N ALA A 17 -26.29 7.43 -10.98
CA ALA A 17 -27.52 7.00 -11.63
C ALA A 17 -27.52 5.48 -11.90
N ALA A 18 -26.39 4.93 -12.36
CA ALA A 18 -26.23 3.51 -12.63
C ALA A 18 -26.25 2.65 -11.35
N ARG A 19 -25.66 3.12 -10.25
CA ARG A 19 -25.73 2.44 -8.94
C ARG A 19 -27.16 2.38 -8.39
N ARG A 20 -27.93 3.46 -8.58
CA ARG A 20 -29.34 3.54 -8.13
C ARG A 20 -30.29 2.70 -8.97
N ASN A 21 -29.97 2.51 -10.25
CA ASN A 21 -30.79 1.74 -11.18
C ASN A 21 -29.91 0.69 -11.87
N PRO A 22 -29.52 -0.39 -11.16
CA PRO A 22 -28.74 -1.44 -11.77
C PRO A 22 -29.57 -2.10 -12.89
N PRO A 23 -29.05 -2.20 -14.12
CA PRO A 23 -29.74 -2.90 -15.18
C PRO A 23 -29.87 -4.38 -14.81
N GLU A 24 -31.05 -4.97 -15.05
CA GLU A 24 -31.26 -6.39 -14.81
C GLU A 24 -30.40 -7.22 -15.77
N LEU A 25 -29.60 -8.11 -15.18
CA LEU A 25 -28.75 -9.01 -15.94
C LEU A 25 -29.57 -10.23 -16.38
N THR A 26 -30.01 -10.24 -17.63
CA THR A 26 -30.80 -11.35 -18.18
C THR A 26 -29.96 -12.64 -18.27
N GLU A 27 -30.61 -13.79 -18.18
CA GLU A 27 -29.95 -15.09 -18.32
C GLU A 27 -29.21 -15.23 -19.67
N ALA A 28 -29.79 -14.69 -20.74
CA ALA A 28 -29.15 -14.66 -22.05
C ALA A 28 -27.85 -13.82 -22.06
N ALA A 29 -27.83 -12.70 -21.34
CA ALA A 29 -26.63 -11.86 -21.20
C ALA A 29 -25.53 -12.58 -20.39
N LEU A 30 -25.89 -13.27 -19.31
CA LEU A 30 -24.98 -14.11 -18.54
C LEU A 30 -24.37 -15.24 -19.37
N LEU A 31 -25.21 -15.95 -20.14
CA LEU A 31 -24.76 -17.04 -21.01
C LEU A 31 -23.81 -16.54 -22.11
N ARG A 32 -24.07 -15.34 -22.64
CA ARG A 32 -23.19 -14.70 -23.62
C ARG A 32 -21.86 -14.29 -23.00
N MET A 33 -21.90 -13.59 -21.86
CA MET A 33 -20.71 -13.16 -21.12
C MET A 33 -19.81 -14.35 -20.76
N THR A 34 -20.40 -15.44 -20.27
CA THR A 34 -19.64 -16.66 -19.92
C THR A 34 -19.01 -17.33 -21.14
N ARG A 35 -19.73 -17.42 -22.27
CA ARG A 35 -19.17 -17.93 -23.53
C ARG A 35 -18.02 -17.07 -24.04
N GLU A 36 -18.16 -15.75 -24.00
CA GLU A 36 -17.11 -14.81 -24.40
C GLU A 36 -15.89 -14.92 -23.47
N ALA A 37 -16.11 -14.99 -22.15
CA ALA A 37 -15.04 -15.18 -21.18
C ALA A 37 -14.26 -16.48 -21.42
N VAL A 38 -14.95 -17.59 -21.71
CA VAL A 38 -14.32 -18.88 -22.05
C VAL A 38 -13.57 -18.79 -23.38
N ALA A 39 -14.09 -18.08 -24.38
CA ALA A 39 -13.41 -17.88 -25.65
C ALA A 39 -12.10 -17.09 -25.47
N VAL A 40 -12.13 -16.02 -24.66
CA VAL A 40 -10.94 -15.25 -24.30
C VAL A 40 -9.95 -16.09 -23.51
N GLN A 41 -10.39 -16.87 -22.53
CA GLN A 41 -9.50 -17.77 -21.76
C GLN A 41 -8.78 -18.81 -22.63
N ARG A 42 -9.38 -19.25 -23.73
CA ARG A 42 -8.73 -20.18 -24.68
C ARG A 42 -7.69 -19.49 -25.56
N VAL A 43 -7.87 -18.20 -25.86
CA VAL A 43 -7.00 -17.42 -26.75
C VAL A 43 -5.90 -16.70 -25.97
N GLN A 44 -6.17 -16.28 -24.74
CA GLN A 44 -5.13 -15.83 -23.83
C GLN A 44 -4.24 -17.04 -23.53
N PRO A 45 -2.94 -16.99 -23.83
CA PRO A 45 -2.05 -17.96 -23.26
C PRO A 45 -2.19 -17.81 -21.75
N GLY A 46 -2.75 -18.83 -21.07
CA GLY A 46 -2.50 -19.00 -19.65
C GLY A 46 -1.00 -18.89 -19.40
N PRO A 47 -0.55 -18.47 -18.20
CA PRO A 47 0.88 -18.30 -17.92
C PRO A 47 1.63 -19.50 -18.49
N ALA A 48 2.46 -19.24 -19.50
CA ALA A 48 2.90 -20.25 -20.43
C ALA A 48 3.41 -21.47 -19.67
N ALA A 49 2.67 -22.58 -19.73
CA ALA A 49 3.11 -23.86 -19.21
C ALA A 49 4.25 -24.35 -20.13
N GLY A 50 5.44 -23.79 -19.97
CA GLY A 50 6.56 -24.08 -20.89
C GLY A 50 7.83 -23.26 -20.69
N ALA A 51 7.77 -22.08 -20.07
CA ALA A 51 8.98 -21.46 -19.53
C ALA A 51 8.98 -21.71 -18.03
N ALA A 52 10.07 -22.25 -17.47
CA ALA A 52 10.21 -22.38 -16.03
C ALA A 52 9.94 -21.02 -15.39
N ALA A 53 8.73 -20.83 -14.85
CA ALA A 53 8.37 -19.60 -14.19
C ALA A 53 9.38 -19.40 -13.06
N PRO A 54 9.98 -18.21 -12.91
CA PRO A 54 10.76 -17.94 -11.70
C PRO A 54 9.84 -18.26 -10.54
N ARG A 55 10.28 -19.18 -9.67
CA ARG A 55 9.51 -19.67 -8.51
C ARG A 55 8.67 -18.52 -7.96
N PRO A 56 7.33 -18.60 -7.95
CA PRO A 56 6.52 -17.46 -7.57
C PRO A 56 6.99 -17.02 -6.19
N ARG A 57 7.50 -15.79 -6.11
CA ARG A 57 7.95 -15.21 -4.84
C ARG A 57 6.76 -15.33 -3.91
N ARG A 58 6.93 -15.88 -2.70
CA ARG A 58 5.81 -16.18 -1.78
C ARG A 58 4.84 -14.99 -1.62
N LEU A 59 5.35 -13.76 -1.70
CA LEU A 59 4.55 -12.54 -1.76
C LEU A 59 3.62 -12.45 -2.96
N ALA A 60 4.06 -12.79 -4.17
CA ALA A 60 3.23 -12.77 -5.37
C ALA A 60 2.07 -13.77 -5.29
N GLN A 61 2.28 -14.93 -4.67
CA GLN A 61 1.21 -15.87 -4.35
C GLN A 61 0.23 -15.31 -3.31
N LEU A 62 0.75 -14.61 -2.29
CA LEU A 62 -0.09 -13.94 -1.30
C LEU A 62 -0.96 -12.85 -1.95
N PHE A 63 -0.38 -12.00 -2.79
CA PHE A 63 -1.11 -10.97 -3.52
C PHE A 63 -2.13 -11.53 -4.53
N ALA A 64 -1.81 -12.65 -5.18
CA ALA A 64 -2.77 -13.34 -6.04
C ALA A 64 -3.93 -13.94 -5.24
N ALA A 65 -3.66 -14.49 -4.05
CA ALA A 65 -4.69 -15.03 -3.15
C ALA A 65 -5.57 -13.94 -2.52
N LEU A 66 -5.03 -12.73 -2.32
CA LEU A 66 -5.75 -11.57 -1.76
C LEU A 66 -6.66 -10.85 -2.78
N GLY A 67 -6.71 -11.29 -4.04
CA GLY A 67 -7.59 -10.72 -5.06
C GLY A 67 -6.89 -9.82 -6.10
N GLY A 68 -5.55 -9.80 -6.12
CA GLY A 68 -4.77 -9.12 -7.16
C GLY A 68 -4.54 -7.63 -6.89
N TRP A 69 -4.57 -6.82 -7.96
CA TRP A 69 -4.25 -5.38 -7.89
C TRP A 69 -5.10 -4.53 -6.92
N PRO A 70 -6.39 -4.84 -6.62
CA PRO A 70 -7.16 -4.08 -5.63
C PRO A 70 -6.59 -4.22 -4.22
N ALA A 71 -6.04 -5.40 -3.87
CA ALA A 71 -5.39 -5.61 -2.59
C ALA A 71 -4.11 -4.78 -2.45
N LEU A 72 -3.37 -4.60 -3.54
CA LEU A 72 -2.18 -3.75 -3.57
C LEU A 72 -2.55 -2.26 -3.44
N ALA A 73 -3.64 -1.84 -4.10
CA ALA A 73 -4.17 -0.48 -3.96
C ALA A 73 -4.57 -0.20 -2.50
N GLY A 74 -5.32 -1.12 -1.87
CA GLY A 74 -5.69 -1.01 -0.47
C GLY A 74 -4.49 -0.98 0.48
N LEU A 75 -3.49 -1.82 0.26
CA LEU A 75 -2.24 -1.83 1.04
C LEU A 75 -1.48 -0.50 0.92
N SER A 76 -1.41 0.06 -0.30
CA SER A 76 -0.76 1.35 -0.53
C SER A 76 -1.51 2.49 0.18
N THR A 77 -2.84 2.54 0.06
CA THR A 77 -3.67 3.53 0.77
C THR A 77 -3.55 3.38 2.28
N ALA A 78 -3.56 2.16 2.81
CA ALA A 78 -3.37 1.89 4.24
C ALA A 78 -1.98 2.34 4.73
N GLY A 79 -0.93 2.13 3.93
CA GLY A 79 0.42 2.60 4.22
C GLY A 79 0.51 4.13 4.26
N ILE A 80 -0.09 4.82 3.29
CA ILE A 80 -0.14 6.29 3.26
C ILE A 80 -0.95 6.83 4.43
N ALA A 81 -2.09 6.22 4.75
CA ALA A 81 -2.91 6.61 5.90
C ALA A 81 -2.17 6.38 7.23
N GLY A 82 -1.47 5.26 7.38
CA GLY A 82 -0.65 4.97 8.55
C GLY A 82 0.50 5.96 8.70
N LEU A 83 1.19 6.31 7.61
CA LEU A 83 2.24 7.32 7.61
C LEU A 83 1.68 8.69 8.00
N TRP A 84 0.53 9.09 7.45
CA TRP A 84 -0.14 10.34 7.77
C TRP A 84 -0.51 10.42 9.27
N MET A 85 -1.10 9.36 9.82
CA MET A 85 -1.47 9.28 11.23
C MET A 85 -0.25 9.20 12.16
N GLY A 86 0.87 8.64 11.71
CA GLY A 86 2.13 8.61 12.46
C GLY A 86 2.83 9.97 12.52
N VAL A 87 2.78 10.75 11.45
CA VAL A 87 3.36 12.10 11.40
C VAL A 87 2.53 13.11 12.19
N MET A 88 1.22 12.90 12.28
CA MET A 88 0.29 13.75 13.04
C MET A 88 -0.38 12.92 14.15
N PRO A 89 0.36 12.50 15.18
CA PRO A 89 -0.21 11.69 16.26
C PRO A 89 -1.32 12.51 16.95
N PRO A 90 -2.56 11.99 17.04
CA PRO A 90 -3.62 12.61 17.83
C PRO A 90 -3.18 12.77 19.29
N VAL A 91 -3.58 13.85 19.96
CA VAL A 91 -3.13 14.16 21.33
C VAL A 91 -3.31 13.01 22.32
N ALA A 92 -4.37 12.21 22.14
CA ALA A 92 -4.64 11.02 22.95
C ALA A 92 -3.59 9.90 22.79
N LEU A 93 -3.02 9.73 21.60
CA LEU A 93 -1.94 8.77 21.39
C LEU A 93 -0.62 9.27 21.97
N GLN A 94 -0.39 10.58 21.99
CA GLN A 94 0.79 11.18 22.61
C GLN A 94 0.78 10.96 24.12
N THR A 95 -0.35 11.23 24.78
CA THR A 95 -0.51 11.00 26.23
C THR A 95 -0.31 9.53 26.59
N LEU A 96 -0.90 8.60 25.83
CA LEU A 96 -0.71 7.17 26.05
C LEU A 96 0.74 6.73 25.80
N ALA A 97 1.40 7.25 24.76
CA ALA A 97 2.79 6.91 24.44
C ALA A 97 3.78 7.37 25.53
N ILE A 98 3.52 8.53 26.15
CA ILE A 98 4.26 9.02 27.32
C ILE A 98 3.98 8.14 28.53
N GLU A 99 2.71 7.78 28.78
CA GLU A 99 2.31 6.95 29.92
C GLU A 99 2.93 5.54 29.88
N ILE A 100 3.04 4.93 28.70
CA ILE A 100 3.67 3.61 28.53
C ILE A 100 5.18 3.68 28.26
N GLY A 101 5.77 4.88 28.31
CA GLY A 101 7.21 5.10 28.17
C GLY A 101 7.80 4.81 26.78
N VAL A 102 6.96 4.80 25.74
CA VAL A 102 7.39 4.57 24.35
C VAL A 102 7.94 5.85 23.70
N VAL A 103 7.51 7.01 24.18
CA VAL A 103 8.01 8.33 23.78
C VAL A 103 8.33 9.11 25.07
N GLY A 104 9.51 9.74 25.13
CA GLY A 104 9.87 10.61 26.25
C GLY A 104 8.95 11.83 26.32
N ASP A 105 8.71 12.35 27.51
CA ASP A 105 7.98 13.60 27.68
C ASP A 105 8.66 14.68 26.82
N VAL A 106 7.95 15.21 25.82
CA VAL A 106 8.47 16.23 24.92
C VAL A 106 8.44 17.59 25.62
N ALA A 107 9.19 17.70 26.71
CA ALA A 107 9.70 18.99 27.14
C ALA A 107 10.74 19.42 26.09
N GLU A 108 10.42 20.44 25.29
CA GLU A 108 11.27 21.00 24.21
C GLU A 108 12.68 21.46 24.69
N GLU A 109 13.04 21.28 25.95
CA GLU A 109 14.33 21.69 26.51
C GLU A 109 15.39 20.56 26.60
N ASP A 110 15.00 19.27 26.54
CA ASP A 110 15.95 18.16 26.80
C ASP A 110 16.59 17.53 25.54
N LEU A 111 16.25 18.00 24.33
CA LEU A 111 16.85 17.51 23.08
C LEU A 111 18.37 17.78 23.00
N TYR A 112 18.89 18.69 23.84
CA TYR A 112 20.32 19.01 23.94
C TYR A 112 21.09 18.17 24.97
N MET A 113 20.44 17.27 25.72
CA MET A 113 21.11 16.40 26.70
C MET A 113 21.35 14.96 26.22
N VAL A 114 20.87 14.60 25.03
CA VAL A 114 21.13 13.28 24.43
C VAL A 114 22.28 13.42 23.45
N ASP A 115 23.51 13.15 23.90
CA ASP A 115 24.68 13.04 23.03
C ASP A 115 24.59 11.74 22.21
N PRO A 116 24.43 11.80 20.86
CA PRO A 116 24.34 10.62 20.03
C PRO A 116 25.71 10.00 19.67
N LEU A 117 26.82 10.36 20.35
CA LEU A 117 28.16 9.82 20.05
C LEU A 117 28.67 8.79 21.08
N PRO A 118 28.27 7.51 21.02
CA PRO A 118 29.02 6.45 21.69
C PRO A 118 30.08 5.88 20.73
N GLY A 119 31.36 6.08 21.05
CA GLY A 119 32.39 5.09 20.67
C GLY A 119 33.37 5.45 19.55
N TYR A 120 34.14 6.53 19.70
CA TYR A 120 35.45 6.66 19.03
C TYR A 120 36.64 6.80 19.99
N ASP A 121 36.43 6.83 21.30
CA ASP A 121 37.54 6.91 22.28
C ASP A 121 38.32 5.60 22.47
N LEU A 122 37.91 4.49 21.83
CA LEU A 122 38.61 3.21 21.97
C LEU A 122 39.88 3.07 21.11
N ALA A 123 40.27 4.11 20.35
CA ALA A 123 41.37 4.02 19.39
C ALA A 123 42.56 4.97 19.64
N LEU A 124 42.55 5.76 20.72
CA LEU A 124 43.67 6.65 21.05
C LEU A 124 44.48 6.25 22.30
N ASP A 125 44.11 5.17 22.99
CA ASP A 125 44.93 4.57 24.06
C ASP A 125 45.79 3.39 23.57
N LEU A 126 46.15 3.41 22.28
CA LEU A 126 47.15 2.52 21.69
C LEU A 126 48.26 3.37 21.09
N GLY A 127 49.06 3.94 21.99
CA GLY A 127 50.39 4.44 21.66
C GLY A 127 50.66 5.86 22.12
N ASP A 128 50.91 6.05 23.42
CA ASP A 128 52.11 6.80 23.83
C ASP A 128 52.40 6.60 25.32
N GLY A 129 53.68 6.56 25.68
CA GLY A 129 54.10 6.94 27.03
C GLY A 129 54.60 5.85 27.98
N SER A 130 55.84 5.40 27.71
CA SER A 130 56.93 5.05 28.66
C SER A 130 56.75 3.91 29.67
#